data_AF-A0A524JCF9-F1
#
_entry.id   AF-A0A524JCF9-F1
#
_cell.length_a   1.000
_cell.length_b   1.000
_cell.length_c   1.000
_cell.angle_alpha   90.00
_cell.angle_beta   90.00
_cell.angle_gamma   90.00
#
_symmetry.space_group_name_H-M   'P 1'
#
loop_
_entity.id
_entity.type
_entity.pdbx_description
1 polymer ?
#
loop_
_entity_poly.entity_id
_entity_poly.type
_entity_poly.pdbx_seq_one_letter_code
_entity_poly.pdbx_strand_id
1 'polypeptide(L)'
;PVHGSAPSLAGKDLANPTAAILTAALMLRYLGEYECALRIEHAVSEVIAEGRHVTADLKPDLDDPTAVGTKAMTEAIIARL
;
A
#
# COMPACT_ATOMS: atom_id res chain seq x y z
N PRO A 1 9.12 -3.73 6.09
CA PRO A 1 7.88 -4.51 6.31
C PRO A 1 7.66 -4.79 7.80
N VAL A 2 6.50 -4.41 8.33
CA VAL A 2 6.14 -4.63 9.76
C VAL A 2 5.30 -5.89 9.99
N HIS A 3 4.86 -6.56 8.92
CA HIS A 3 4.12 -7.82 8.98
C HIS A 3 5.04 -9.05 8.77
N GLY A 4 4.50 -10.24 9.06
CA GLY A 4 5.19 -11.52 8.81
C GLY A 4 5.31 -11.88 7.32
N SER A 5 5.97 -13.02 7.05
CA SER A 5 6.29 -13.48 5.69
C SER A 5 5.10 -14.01 4.88
N ALA A 6 3.97 -14.33 5.55
CA ALA A 6 2.75 -14.89 4.95
C ALA A 6 3.01 -15.87 3.78
N PRO A 7 3.67 -17.03 4.02
CA PRO A 7 4.10 -17.92 2.94
C PRO A 7 2.98 -18.39 2.01
N SER A 8 1.75 -18.48 2.52
CA SER A 8 0.55 -18.82 1.77
C SER A 8 0.17 -17.80 0.69
N LEU A 9 0.66 -16.55 0.78
CA LEU A 9 0.43 -15.46 -0.17
C LEU A 9 1.58 -15.26 -1.16
N ALA A 10 2.71 -15.93 -0.95
CA ALA A 10 3.91 -15.75 -1.77
C ALA A 10 3.61 -16.03 -3.26
N GLY A 11 3.97 -15.08 -4.12
CA GLY A 11 3.77 -15.19 -5.58
C GLY A 11 2.33 -15.00 -6.06
N LYS A 12 1.36 -14.69 -5.19
CA LYS A 12 -0.06 -14.60 -5.56
C LYS A 12 -0.56 -13.20 -5.88
N ASP A 13 0.26 -12.16 -5.69
CA ASP A 13 -0.14 -10.77 -5.88
C ASP A 13 -1.32 -10.34 -5.00
N LEU A 14 -1.43 -10.86 -3.77
CA LEU A 14 -2.57 -10.59 -2.87
C LEU A 14 -2.23 -9.76 -1.63
N ALA A 15 -0.94 -9.61 -1.32
CA ALA A 15 -0.53 -8.94 -0.08
C ALA A 15 -0.70 -7.42 -0.19
N ASN A 16 -1.14 -6.77 0.89
CA ASN A 16 -1.19 -5.32 0.98
C ASN A 16 0.24 -4.71 1.03
N PRO A 17 0.63 -3.86 0.07
CA PRO A 17 1.99 -3.30 0.01
C PRO A 17 2.23 -2.13 0.98
N THR A 18 1.18 -1.55 1.58
CA THR A 18 1.23 -0.25 2.28
C THR A 18 2.23 -0.23 3.43
N ALA A 19 2.33 -1.30 4.22
CA ALA A 19 3.27 -1.40 5.33
C ALA A 19 4.73 -1.20 4.91
N ALA A 20 5.14 -1.81 3.79
CA ALA A 20 6.49 -1.66 3.26
C ALA A 20 6.72 -0.24 2.72
N ILE A 21 5.73 0.32 2.01
CA ILE A 21 5.78 1.67 1.45
C ILE A 21 5.87 2.73 2.55
N LEU A 22 5.05 2.65 3.59
CA LEU A 22 5.07 3.59 4.72
C LEU A 22 6.37 3.45 5.55
N THR A 23 6.96 2.25 5.62
CA THR A 23 8.30 2.09 6.22
C THR A 23 9.36 2.86 5.41
N ALA A 24 9.25 2.89 4.08
CA ALA A 24 10.13 3.70 3.24
C ALA A 24 9.91 5.21 3.47
N ALA A 25 8.66 5.66 3.68
CA ALA A 25 8.40 7.05 4.07
C ALA A 25 9.06 7.41 5.41
N LEU A 26 8.99 6.52 6.41
CA LEU A 26 9.71 6.70 7.69
C LEU A 26 11.23 6.81 7.48
N MET A 27 11.80 5.98 6.60
CA MET A 27 13.22 6.05 6.23
C MET A 27 13.57 7.40 5.59
N LEU A 28 12.73 7.90 4.67
CA LEU A 28 12.94 9.22 4.06
C LEU A 28 12.91 10.34 5.09
N ARG A 29 11.97 10.31 6.05
CA ARG A 29 11.96 11.28 7.18
C ARG A 29 13.23 11.23 8.00
N TYR A 30 13.76 10.04 8.26
CA TYR A 30 15.01 9.86 8.99
C TYR A 30 16.21 10.46 8.23
N LEU A 31 16.20 10.38 6.91
CA LEU A 31 17.24 10.95 6.04
C LEU A 31 17.08 12.47 5.81
N GLY A 32 16.04 13.10 6.34
CA GLY A 32 15.74 14.52 6.14
C GLY A 32 14.94 14.84 4.86
N GLU A 33 14.49 13.81 4.14
CA GLU A 33 13.72 13.91 2.90
C GLU A 33 12.21 14.06 3.19
N TYR A 34 11.83 15.12 3.91
CA TYR A 34 10.48 15.29 4.44
C TYR A 34 9.40 15.46 3.36
N GLU A 35 9.67 16.23 2.30
CA GLU A 35 8.72 16.43 1.20
C GLU A 35 8.42 15.13 0.47
N CYS A 36 9.46 14.31 0.21
CA CYS A 36 9.31 13.00 -0.41
C CYS A 36 8.51 12.05 0.49
N ALA A 37 8.77 12.06 1.80
CA ALA A 37 8.00 11.26 2.75
C ALA A 37 6.52 11.66 2.79
N LEU A 38 6.22 12.97 2.87
CA LEU A 38 4.86 13.49 2.89
C LEU A 38 4.09 13.13 1.62
N ARG A 39 4.72 13.23 0.44
CA ARG A 39 4.11 12.82 -0.84
C ARG A 39 3.69 11.36 -0.83
N ILE A 40 4.55 10.46 -0.33
CA ILE A 40 4.23 9.03 -0.21
C ILE A 40 3.10 8.80 0.78
N GLU A 41 3.16 9.42 1.97
CA GLU A 41 2.13 9.31 3.01
C GLU A 41 0.76 9.76 2.49
N HIS A 42 0.71 10.89 1.78
CA HIS A 42 -0.51 11.42 1.16
C HIS A 42 -1.04 10.49 0.06
N ALA A 43 -0.18 10.06 -0.87
CA ALA A 43 -0.60 9.16 -1.95
C ALA A 43 -1.21 7.86 -1.41
N VAL A 44 -0.59 7.25 -0.39
CA VAL A 44 -1.14 6.06 0.29
C VAL A 44 -2.48 6.38 0.95
N SER A 45 -2.57 7.49 1.68
CA SER A 45 -3.80 7.89 2.36
C SER A 45 -4.97 8.08 1.39
N GLU A 46 -4.73 8.73 0.25
CA GLU A 46 -5.76 8.97 -0.76
C GLU A 46 -6.23 7.68 -1.46
N VAL A 47 -5.33 6.72 -1.77
CA VAL A 47 -5.73 5.42 -2.34
C VAL A 47 -6.63 4.66 -1.36
N ILE A 48 -6.24 4.62 -0.09
CA ILE A 48 -7.00 3.92 0.94
C ILE A 48 -8.36 4.60 1.15
N ALA A 49 -8.39 5.94 1.21
CA ALA A 49 -9.62 6.71 1.39
C ALA A 49 -10.59 6.57 0.20
N GLU A 50 -10.07 6.48 -1.03
CA GLU A 50 -10.91 6.18 -2.21
C GLU A 50 -11.49 4.77 -2.14
N GLY A 51 -10.75 3.80 -1.60
CA GLY A 51 -11.18 2.41 -1.42
C GLY A 51 -11.41 1.62 -2.73
N ARG A 52 -11.12 2.23 -3.89
CA ARG A 52 -11.34 1.63 -5.21
C ARG A 52 -10.28 0.60 -5.57
N HIS A 53 -9.00 0.97 -5.45
CA HIS A 53 -7.85 0.16 -5.85
C HIS A 53 -7.07 -0.33 -4.63
N VAL A 54 -7.75 -1.05 -3.72
CA VAL A 54 -7.17 -1.60 -2.50
C VAL A 54 -7.24 -3.13 -2.48
N THR A 55 -6.31 -3.76 -1.77
CA THR A 55 -6.30 -5.21 -1.54
C THR A 55 -7.46 -5.66 -0.67
N ALA A 56 -7.77 -6.98 -0.72
CA ALA A 56 -8.95 -7.55 -0.07
C ALA A 56 -9.04 -7.28 1.44
N ASP A 57 -7.91 -7.23 2.14
CA ASP A 57 -7.84 -6.93 3.58
C ASP A 57 -8.29 -5.50 3.96
N LEU A 58 -8.40 -4.60 2.98
CA LEU A 58 -8.89 -3.23 3.16
C LEU A 58 -10.34 -3.05 2.68
N LYS A 59 -10.96 -4.08 2.12
CA LYS A 59 -12.38 -4.05 1.73
C LYS A 59 -13.26 -4.37 2.94
N PRO A 60 -14.52 -3.87 2.98
CA PRO A 60 -15.47 -4.25 4.03
C PRO A 60 -15.79 -5.76 4.04
N ASP A 61 -15.72 -6.38 2.86
CA ASP A 61 -15.88 -7.81 2.65
C ASP A 61 -14.59 -8.36 2.02
N LEU A 62 -14.04 -9.44 2.59
CA LEU A 62 -12.83 -10.10 2.10
C LEU A 62 -13.04 -10.75 0.72
N ASP A 63 -14.28 -11.09 0.38
CA ASP A 63 -14.65 -11.70 -0.90
C ASP A 63 -15.13 -10.66 -1.94
N ASP A 64 -14.96 -9.35 -1.67
CA ASP A 64 -15.32 -8.28 -2.59
C ASP A 64 -14.57 -8.46 -3.94
N PRO A 65 -15.30 -8.69 -5.06
CA PRO A 65 -14.68 -8.97 -6.36
C PRO A 65 -13.97 -7.74 -6.95
N THR A 66 -14.11 -6.55 -6.36
CA THR A 66 -13.42 -5.32 -6.75
C THR A 66 -12.08 -5.13 -6.04
N ALA A 67 -11.70 -6.03 -5.12
CA ALA A 67 -10.35 -6.03 -4.54
C ALA A 67 -9.30 -6.21 -5.64
N VAL A 68 -8.20 -5.46 -5.53
CA VAL A 68 -7.08 -5.54 -6.49
C VAL A 68 -5.86 -6.22 -5.86
N GLY A 69 -4.91 -6.63 -6.70
CA GLY A 69 -3.65 -7.22 -6.23
C GLY A 69 -2.62 -6.22 -5.73
N THR A 70 -1.52 -6.72 -5.17
CA THR A 70 -0.38 -5.95 -4.66
C THR A 70 0.13 -4.95 -5.71
N LYS A 71 0.35 -5.41 -6.94
CA LYS A 71 0.83 -4.57 -8.05
C LYS A 71 -0.13 -3.46 -8.40
N ALA A 72 -1.41 -3.77 -8.59
CA ALA A 72 -2.42 -2.79 -8.97
C ALA A 72 -2.62 -1.72 -7.90
N MET A 73 -2.61 -2.09 -6.60
CA MET A 73 -2.63 -1.10 -5.52
C MET A 73 -1.36 -0.24 -5.53
N THR A 74 -0.19 -0.81 -5.82
CA THR A 74 1.07 -0.06 -5.94
C THR A 74 1.02 0.96 -7.09
N GLU A 75 0.52 0.57 -8.27
CA GLU A 75 0.33 1.48 -9.40
C GLU A 75 -0.64 2.63 -9.06
N ALA A 76 -1.72 2.34 -8.32
CA ALA A 76 -2.66 3.36 -7.87
C ALA A 76 -2.03 4.37 -6.90
N ILE A 77 -1.05 3.94 -6.09
CA ILE A 77 -0.27 4.82 -5.21
C ILE A 77 0.70 5.67 -6.04
N ILE A 78 1.42 5.06 -6.99
CA ILE A 78 2.36 5.78 -7.88
C ILE A 78 1.64 6.87 -8.68
N ALA A 79 0.43 6.60 -9.16
CA ALA A 79 -0.39 7.56 -9.90
C ALA A 79 -0.82 8.80 -9.10
N ARG A 80 -0.61 8.82 -7.77
CA ARG A 80 -0.94 9.93 -6.86
C ARG A 80 0.28 10.68 -6.30
N LEU A 81 1.49 10.32 -6.73
CA LEU A 81 2.72 11.02 -6.34
C LEU A 81 2.90 12.35 -7.08
#